data_AF-A0A2Z6Q9D0-F1
#
_entry.id   AF-A0A2Z6Q9D0-F1
#
_cell.length_a   1.000
_cell.length_b   1.000
_cell.length_c   1.000
_cell.angle_alpha   90.00
_cell.angle_beta   90.00
_cell.angle_gamma   90.00
#
_symmetry.space_group_name_H-M   'P 1'
#
loop_
_entity.id
_entity.type
_entity.pdbx_description
1 polymer ?
#
loop_
_entity_poly.entity_id
_entity_poly.type
_entity_poly.pdbx_seq_one_letter_code
_entity_poly.pdbx_strand_id
1 'polypeptide(L)'
;MCDKKHRWFATFDNIKHLNSWCPFCPKYKREKLCHEILTKYLGPPSLIRKPNFPECSTGLELNIYYPEYGFAIEVQAVQHEKYIKFFHNGDPNNFIKQQARDQLKKELCEKNQIALRYVWYYEDPYIDIPEHLRELSLINKLKTLISFVRFTFIFLT
;
A
#
# COMPACT_ATOMS: atom_id res chain seq x y z
N MET A 1 -18.77 9.76 3.12
CA MET A 1 -18.06 9.80 1.82
C MET A 1 -16.99 10.88 1.93
N CYS A 2 -15.79 10.69 1.37
CA CYS A 2 -14.73 11.72 1.39
C CYS A 2 -14.69 12.50 0.07
N ASP A 3 -13.84 13.52 -0.02
CA ASP A 3 -13.65 14.36 -1.22
C ASP A 3 -13.22 13.55 -2.46
N LYS A 4 -12.56 12.40 -2.26
CA LYS A 4 -12.20 11.44 -3.31
C LYS A 4 -13.33 10.47 -3.67
N LYS A 5 -14.56 10.73 -3.20
CA LYS A 5 -15.78 9.92 -3.41
C LYS A 5 -15.72 8.50 -2.85
N HIS A 6 -14.73 8.17 -2.02
CA HIS A 6 -14.72 6.86 -1.37
C HIS A 6 -15.84 6.75 -0.33
N ARG A 7 -16.51 5.59 -0.30
CA ARG A 7 -17.57 5.25 0.66
C ARG A 7 -17.05 4.20 1.63
N TRP A 8 -17.15 4.46 2.92
CA TRP A 8 -16.86 3.49 4.00
C TRP A 8 -17.91 3.63 5.09
N PHE A 9 -18.04 2.58 5.90
CA PHE A 9 -18.87 2.59 7.09
C PHE A 9 -18.04 3.04 8.31
N ALA A 10 -18.53 4.02 9.06
CA ALA A 10 -17.95 4.46 10.32
C ALA A 10 -19.03 5.07 11.20
N THR A 11 -18.91 4.90 12.52
CA THR A 11 -19.75 5.61 13.49
C THR A 11 -19.28 7.06 13.61
N PHE A 12 -20.21 7.96 13.95
CA PHE A 12 -19.88 9.37 14.17
C PHE A 12 -18.78 9.55 15.24
N ASP A 13 -18.88 8.81 16.34
CA ASP A 13 -17.89 8.88 17.43
C ASP A 13 -16.49 8.48 16.97
N ASN A 14 -16.38 7.43 16.16
CA ASN A 14 -15.09 7.00 15.63
C ASN A 14 -14.48 8.07 14.71
N ILE A 15 -15.29 8.77 13.91
CA ILE A 15 -14.79 9.83 13.04
C ILE A 15 -14.29 11.02 13.88
N LYS A 16 -15.09 11.47 14.86
CA LYS A 16 -14.83 12.66 15.66
C LYS A 16 -13.71 12.47 16.68
N HIS A 17 -13.63 11.32 17.32
CA HIS A 17 -12.78 11.11 18.50
C HIS A 17 -11.58 10.18 18.24
N LEU A 18 -11.64 9.31 17.22
CA LEU A 18 -10.58 8.34 16.94
C LEU A 18 -9.76 8.64 15.67
N ASN A 19 -9.97 9.81 15.04
CA ASN A 19 -9.34 10.18 13.76
C ASN A 19 -9.50 9.08 12.69
N SER A 20 -10.60 8.32 12.75
CA SER A 20 -10.93 7.32 11.74
C SER A 20 -11.58 8.00 10.54
N TRP A 21 -10.78 8.84 9.87
CA TRP A 21 -11.14 9.37 8.57
C TRP A 21 -11.10 8.26 7.50
N CYS A 22 -11.37 8.64 6.25
CA CYS A 22 -11.42 7.70 5.13
C CYS A 22 -10.23 6.71 5.14
N PRO A 23 -10.46 5.39 5.29
CA PRO A 23 -9.38 4.41 5.38
C PRO A 23 -8.60 4.27 4.07
N PHE A 24 -9.22 4.67 2.95
CA PHE A 24 -8.64 4.64 1.62
C PHE A 24 -7.85 5.91 1.28
N CYS A 25 -7.98 6.96 2.09
CA CYS A 25 -7.19 8.16 1.90
C CYS A 25 -5.83 7.99 2.59
N PRO A 26 -4.72 8.29 1.91
CA PRO A 26 -3.41 8.24 2.52
C PRO A 26 -3.32 9.21 3.69
N LYS A 27 -2.85 8.75 4.84
CA LYS A 27 -2.75 9.59 6.05
C LYS A 27 -1.49 10.46 6.03
N TYR A 28 -0.38 9.91 5.51
CA TYR A 28 0.93 10.54 5.56
C TYR A 28 1.32 11.10 4.20
N LYS A 29 2.09 12.20 4.19
CA LYS A 29 2.55 12.87 2.95
C LYS A 29 3.30 11.93 2.01
N ARG A 30 4.21 11.11 2.55
CA ARG A 30 5.00 10.14 1.76
C ARG A 30 4.13 9.03 1.18
N GLU A 31 3.18 8.52 1.96
CA GLU A 31 2.19 7.54 1.49
C GLU A 31 1.34 8.12 0.35
N LYS A 32 0.88 9.38 0.50
CA LYS A 32 0.15 10.10 -0.55
C LYS A 32 0.97 10.22 -1.85
N LEU A 33 2.25 10.58 -1.73
CA LEU A 33 3.15 10.66 -2.88
C LEU A 33 3.31 9.31 -3.58
N CYS A 34 3.53 8.24 -2.82
CA CYS A 34 3.65 6.88 -3.37
C CYS A 34 2.36 6.46 -4.10
N HIS A 35 1.19 6.76 -3.52
CA HIS A 35 -0.11 6.56 -4.17
C HIS A 35 -0.22 7.32 -5.48
N GLU A 36 0.17 8.59 -5.52
CA GLU A 36 0.10 9.42 -6.73
C GLU A 36 1.02 8.88 -7.83
N ILE A 37 2.22 8.43 -7.49
CA ILE A 37 3.16 7.83 -8.45
C ILE A 37 2.59 6.53 -9.00
N LEU A 38 2.18 5.59 -8.14
CA LEU A 38 1.61 4.31 -8.58
C LEU A 38 0.35 4.50 -9.43
N THR A 39 -0.50 5.47 -9.07
CA THR A 39 -1.72 5.78 -9.82
C THR A 39 -1.42 6.21 -11.26
N LYS A 40 -0.29 6.89 -11.51
CA LYS A 40 0.14 7.26 -12.87
C LYS A 40 0.51 6.04 -13.72
N TYR A 41 1.04 4.99 -13.11
CA TYR A 41 1.48 3.78 -13.82
C TYR A 41 0.38 2.74 -13.97
N LEU A 42 -0.41 2.54 -12.93
CA LEU A 42 -1.33 1.40 -12.80
C LEU A 42 -2.80 1.81 -12.70
N GLY A 43 -3.09 3.11 -12.59
CA GLY A 43 -4.41 3.58 -12.19
C GLY A 43 -4.64 3.45 -10.68
N PRO A 44 -5.84 3.84 -10.20
CA PRO A 44 -6.13 3.91 -8.77
C PRO A 44 -6.01 2.53 -8.12
N PRO A 45 -5.38 2.42 -6.93
CA PRO A 45 -5.28 1.15 -6.22
C PRO A 45 -6.65 0.66 -5.73
N SER A 46 -6.70 -0.62 -5.35
CA SER A 46 -7.88 -1.20 -4.73
C SER A 46 -8.27 -0.43 -3.47
N LEU A 47 -9.59 -0.29 -3.27
CA LEU A 47 -10.13 0.21 -2.00
C LEU A 47 -9.84 -0.78 -0.86
N ILE A 48 -9.54 -2.05 -1.16
CA ILE A 48 -9.26 -3.04 -0.11
C ILE A 48 -7.81 -2.90 0.33
N ARG A 49 -7.55 -2.24 1.47
CA ARG A 49 -6.20 -2.16 2.09
C ARG A 49 -5.89 -3.33 3.04
N LYS A 50 -6.93 -4.08 3.42
CA LYS A 50 -6.83 -5.24 4.31
C LYS A 50 -7.13 -6.50 3.50
N PRO A 51 -6.11 -7.21 3.01
CA PRO A 51 -6.31 -8.53 2.45
C PRO A 51 -6.95 -9.43 3.50
N ASN A 52 -7.84 -10.33 3.08
CA ASN A 52 -8.40 -11.31 3.98
C ASN A 52 -7.35 -12.41 4.23
N PHE A 53 -6.46 -12.17 5.18
CA PHE A 53 -5.47 -13.15 5.62
C PHE A 53 -6.15 -14.14 6.57
N PRO A 54 -6.36 -15.41 6.18
CA PRO A 54 -7.12 -16.37 6.99
C PRO A 54 -6.52 -16.61 8.37
N GLU A 55 -5.19 -16.49 8.51
CA GLU A 55 -4.50 -16.67 9.79
C GLU A 55 -4.59 -15.45 10.72
N CYS A 56 -5.04 -14.29 10.23
CA CYS A 56 -5.08 -13.04 10.99
C CYS A 56 -6.52 -12.60 11.23
N SER A 57 -7.11 -13.06 12.34
CA SER A 57 -8.48 -12.71 12.75
C SER A 57 -8.73 -11.21 12.96
N THR A 58 -7.67 -10.41 13.17
CA THR A 58 -7.75 -8.96 13.40
C THR A 58 -7.55 -8.12 12.13
N GLY A 59 -7.20 -8.74 11.00
CA GLY A 59 -6.98 -8.08 9.72
C GLY A 59 -5.73 -7.20 9.71
N LEU A 60 -4.79 -7.50 8.82
CA LEU A 60 -3.56 -6.75 8.68
C LEU A 60 -3.65 -5.79 7.47
N GLU A 61 -3.39 -4.50 7.72
CA GLU A 61 -3.49 -3.45 6.71
C GLU A 61 -2.14 -3.23 6.02
N LEU A 62 -2.18 -3.20 4.69
CA LEU A 62 -1.07 -2.82 3.82
C LEU A 62 -1.24 -1.38 3.37
N ASN A 63 -0.15 -0.58 3.27
CA ASN A 63 -0.31 0.82 2.86
C ASN A 63 -0.90 0.91 1.44
N ILE A 64 -0.30 0.25 0.45
CA ILE A 64 -0.81 0.29 -0.93
C ILE A 64 -0.90 -1.15 -1.45
N TYR A 65 -2.09 -1.60 -1.82
CA TYR A 65 -2.33 -2.97 -2.27
C TYR A 65 -2.97 -2.99 -3.65
N TYR A 66 -2.36 -3.78 -4.54
CA TYR A 66 -2.81 -4.03 -5.90
C TYR A 66 -3.05 -5.54 -6.09
N PRO A 67 -4.22 -6.06 -5.68
CA PRO A 67 -4.53 -7.49 -5.76
C PRO A 67 -4.48 -8.03 -7.20
N GLU A 68 -4.90 -7.24 -8.19
CA GLU A 68 -4.90 -7.61 -9.61
C GLU A 68 -3.49 -7.86 -10.16
N TYR A 69 -2.47 -7.28 -9.52
CA TYR A 69 -1.07 -7.46 -9.87
C TYR A 69 -0.30 -8.33 -8.86
N GLY A 70 -0.96 -8.78 -7.78
CA GLY A 70 -0.38 -9.65 -6.76
C GLY A 70 0.75 -9.00 -5.95
N PHE A 71 0.72 -7.68 -5.71
CA PHE A 71 1.76 -7.01 -4.93
C PHE A 71 1.22 -5.92 -4.01
N ALA A 72 2.04 -5.56 -3.02
CA ALA A 72 1.78 -4.46 -2.11
C ALA A 72 3.05 -3.62 -1.85
N ILE A 73 2.87 -2.36 -1.50
CA ILE A 73 3.93 -1.45 -1.06
C ILE A 73 3.65 -1.00 0.37
N GLU A 74 4.66 -1.14 1.23
CA GLU A 74 4.73 -0.59 2.58
C GLU A 74 5.66 0.63 2.59
N VAL A 75 5.16 1.76 3.11
CA VAL A 75 5.94 3.00 3.20
C VAL A 75 6.53 3.11 4.59
N GLN A 76 7.84 2.89 4.70
CA GLN A 76 8.53 2.73 5.97
C GLN A 76 9.11 4.06 6.46
N ALA A 77 8.66 4.51 7.63
CA ALA A 77 9.20 5.69 8.31
C ALA A 77 10.36 5.33 9.25
N VAL A 78 11.15 6.33 9.67
CA VAL A 78 12.32 6.14 10.56
C VAL A 78 12.00 5.37 11.85
N GLN A 79 10.77 5.45 12.35
CA GLN A 79 10.32 4.73 13.54
C GLN A 79 10.37 3.20 13.37
N HIS A 80 10.25 2.68 12.15
CA HIS A 80 10.32 1.24 11.88
C HIS A 80 11.75 0.72 11.91
N GLU A 81 12.73 1.60 11.64
CA GLU A 81 14.15 1.26 11.65
C GLU A 81 14.74 1.41 13.07
N LYS A 82 14.32 2.45 13.80
CA LYS A 82 14.93 2.84 15.08
C LYS A 82 13.90 3.24 16.12
N TYR A 83 14.20 2.86 17.36
CA TYR A 83 13.45 3.36 18.51
C TYR A 83 13.62 4.88 18.64
N ILE A 84 12.49 5.57 18.51
CA ILE A 84 12.36 7.01 18.80
C ILE A 84 11.34 7.19 19.91
N LYS A 85 11.75 7.81 21.02
CA LYS A 85 10.92 8.01 22.23
C LYS A 85 9.52 8.55 21.91
N PHE A 86 9.45 9.55 21.03
CA PHE A 86 8.20 10.19 20.63
C PHE A 86 7.23 9.21 19.94
N PHE A 87 7.71 8.39 19.00
CA PHE A 87 6.87 7.48 18.23
C PHE A 87 6.50 6.20 18.99
N HIS A 88 7.24 5.87 20.04
CA HIS A 88 7.05 4.64 20.83
C HIS A 88 6.53 4.91 22.24
N ASN A 89 6.01 6.11 22.50
CA ASN A 89 5.47 6.53 23.80
C ASN A 89 6.44 6.32 24.98
N GLY A 90 7.74 6.39 24.73
CA GLY A 90 8.77 6.15 25.74
C GLY A 90 8.99 4.69 26.14
N ASP A 91 8.30 3.72 25.52
CA ASP A 91 8.41 2.30 25.83
C ASP A 91 9.05 1.52 24.65
N PRO A 92 10.29 1.00 24.81
CA PRO A 92 10.95 0.16 23.80
C PRO A 92 10.16 -1.09 23.40
N ASN A 93 9.28 -1.61 24.25
CA ASN A 93 8.45 -2.76 23.88
C ASN A 93 7.49 -2.44 22.74
N ASN A 94 7.08 -1.18 22.57
CA ASN A 94 6.26 -0.77 21.43
C ASN A 94 7.02 -0.88 20.11
N PHE A 95 8.33 -0.63 20.11
CA PHE A 95 9.18 -0.85 18.95
C PHE A 95 9.32 -2.35 18.63
N ILE A 96 9.54 -3.19 19.65
CA ILE A 96 9.59 -4.66 19.48
C ILE A 96 8.28 -5.20 18.91
N LYS A 97 7.13 -4.73 19.43
CA LYS A 97 5.80 -5.08 18.91
C LYS A 97 5.60 -4.62 17.47
N GLN A 98 6.10 -3.44 17.11
CA GLN A 98 6.07 -2.94 15.74
C GLN A 98 6.90 -3.82 14.81
N GLN A 99 8.14 -4.17 15.19
CA GLN A 99 8.99 -5.08 14.42
C GLN A 99 8.36 -6.47 14.25
N ALA A 100 7.78 -7.04 15.32
CA ALA A 100 7.08 -8.31 15.26
C ALA A 100 5.88 -8.26 14.30
N ARG A 101 5.15 -7.15 14.28
CA ARG A 101 4.05 -6.93 13.33
C ARG A 101 4.55 -6.79 11.89
N ASP A 102 5.66 -6.09 11.65
CA ASP A 102 6.26 -5.93 10.33
C ASP A 102 6.75 -7.28 9.77
N GLN A 103 7.36 -8.11 10.63
CA GLN A 103 7.75 -9.47 10.29
C GLN A 103 6.52 -10.34 9.95
N LEU A 104 5.46 -10.27 10.76
CA LEU A 104 4.21 -10.96 10.46
C LEU A 104 3.60 -10.52 9.12
N LYS A 105 3.69 -9.23 8.75
CA LYS A 105 3.23 -8.77 7.43
C LYS A 105 3.95 -9.49 6.30
N LYS A 106 5.27 -9.60 6.42
CA LYS A 106 6.12 -10.25 5.42
C LYS A 106 5.73 -11.71 5.24
N GLU A 107 5.61 -12.45 6.33
CA GLU A 107 5.23 -13.86 6.33
C GLU A 107 3.84 -14.09 5.72
N LEU A 108 2.86 -13.26 6.09
CA LEU A 108 1.51 -13.35 5.53
C LEU A 108 1.48 -13.03 4.04
N CYS A 109 2.22 -12.02 3.59
CA CYS A 109 2.31 -11.69 2.17
C CYS A 109 2.95 -12.83 1.38
N GLU A 110 4.06 -13.38 1.87
CA GLU A 110 4.75 -14.51 1.25
C GLU A 110 3.85 -15.74 1.14
N LYS A 111 3.17 -16.11 2.24
CA LYS A 111 2.23 -17.23 2.26
C LYS A 111 1.08 -17.07 1.27
N ASN A 112 0.61 -15.85 1.06
CA ASN A 112 -0.49 -15.53 0.16
C ASN A 112 0.00 -15.15 -1.26
N GLN A 113 1.28 -15.37 -1.58
CA GLN A 113 1.89 -15.07 -2.88
C GLN A 113 1.74 -13.59 -3.29
N ILE A 114 1.73 -12.69 -2.30
CA ILE A 114 1.73 -11.25 -2.50
C ILE A 114 3.17 -10.77 -2.42
N ALA A 115 3.66 -10.17 -3.50
CA ALA A 115 4.97 -9.55 -3.51
C ALA A 115 4.95 -8.26 -2.66
N LEU A 116 5.52 -8.32 -1.45
CA LEU A 116 5.65 -7.15 -0.59
C LEU A 116 6.91 -6.37 -0.95
N ARG A 117 6.77 -5.06 -1.20
CA ARG A 117 7.86 -4.12 -1.48
C ARG A 117 7.86 -2.98 -0.48
N TYR A 118 9.03 -2.39 -0.26
CA TYR A 118 9.22 -1.33 0.72
C TYR A 118 9.71 -0.06 0.04
N VAL A 119 9.25 1.09 0.53
CA VAL A 119 9.78 2.41 0.18
C VAL A 119 10.16 3.11 1.48
N TRP A 120 11.46 3.22 1.74
CA TRP A 120 12.01 3.77 2.97
C TRP A 120 12.05 5.29 2.95
N TYR A 121 11.89 5.93 4.11
CA TYR A 121 11.82 7.39 4.25
C TYR A 121 13.01 8.19 3.68
N TYR A 122 14.17 7.57 3.50
CA TYR A 122 15.37 8.20 2.94
C TYR A 122 15.54 7.99 1.42
N GLU A 123 14.74 7.13 0.80
CA GLU A 123 14.83 6.84 -0.63
C GLU A 123 14.00 7.84 -1.45
N ASP A 124 14.15 7.83 -2.77
CA ASP A 124 13.34 8.66 -3.68
C ASP A 124 12.21 7.80 -4.30
N PRO A 125 10.93 8.05 -3.95
CA PRO A 125 9.81 7.29 -4.51
C PRO A 125 9.70 7.38 -6.03
N TYR A 126 10.24 8.43 -6.68
CA TYR A 126 10.26 8.54 -8.13
C TYR A 126 11.26 7.57 -8.79
N ILE A 127 12.19 7.00 -8.03
CA ILE A 127 13.17 6.01 -8.48
C ILE A 127 12.75 4.61 -8.03
N ASP A 128 12.48 4.42 -6.74
CA ASP A 128 12.24 3.09 -6.18
C ASP A 128 10.95 2.47 -6.71
N ILE A 129 9.88 3.27 -6.85
CA ILE A 129 8.58 2.73 -7.32
C ILE A 129 8.72 2.19 -8.75
N PRO A 130 9.27 2.94 -9.73
CA PRO A 130 9.55 2.38 -11.05
C PRO A 130 10.47 1.16 -11.03
N GLU A 131 11.44 1.09 -10.12
CA GLU A 131 12.31 -0.09 -9.99
C GLU A 131 11.53 -1.31 -9.50
N HIS A 132 10.74 -1.18 -8.43
CA HIS A 132 9.84 -2.23 -7.94
C HIS A 132 8.90 -2.73 -9.04
N LEU A 133 8.29 -1.82 -9.80
CA LEU A 133 7.42 -2.17 -10.92
C LEU A 133 8.16 -2.89 -12.07
N ARG A 134 9.44 -2.56 -12.29
CA ARG A 134 10.29 -3.22 -13.28
C ARG A 134 10.63 -4.64 -12.86
N GLU A 135 11.05 -4.84 -11.61
CA GLU A 135 11.36 -6.16 -11.05
C GLU A 135 10.15 -7.10 -11.11
N LEU A 136 8.96 -6.58 -10.81
CA LEU A 136 7.71 -7.32 -10.92
C LEU A 136 7.27 -7.56 -12.38
N SER A 137 8.07 -7.12 -13.36
CA SER A 137 7.78 -7.21 -14.80
C SER A 137 6.45 -6.57 -15.22
N LEU A 138 5.91 -5.64 -14.40
CA LEU A 138 4.63 -4.99 -14.65
C LEU A 138 4.72 -3.91 -15.74
N ILE A 139 5.88 -3.25 -15.85
CA ILE A 139 6.12 -2.22 -16.88
C ILE A 139 6.04 -2.80 -18.29
N ASN A 140 6.55 -4.02 -18.50
CA ASN A 140 6.50 -4.68 -19.81
C ASN A 140 5.09 -5.21 -20.12
N LYS A 141 4.37 -5.74 -19.12
CA LYS A 141 2.96 -6.16 -19.27
C LYS A 141 2.06 -5.02 -19.72
N LEU A 142 2.24 -3.81 -19.17
CA LEU A 142 1.48 -2.61 -19.58
C LEU A 142 1.74 -2.22 -21.04
N LYS A 143 3.01 -2.28 -21.50
CA LYS A 143 3.37 -2.00 -22.90
C LYS A 143 2.74 -3.01 -23.87
N THR A 144 2.71 -4.30 -23.50
CA THR A 144 2.09 -5.36 -24.31
C THR A 144 0.56 -5.26 -24.32
N LEU A 145 -0.08 -4.91 -23.20
CA LEU A 145 -1.53 -4.68 -23.15
C LEU A 145 -1.95 -3.47 -24.00
N ILE A 146 -1.17 -2.38 -23.98
CA ILE A 146 -1.45 -1.20 -24.83
C ILE A 146 -1.29 -1.53 -26.32
N SER A 147 -0.31 -2.35 -26.70
CA SER A 147 -0.18 -2.77 -28.10
C SER A 147 -1.34 -3.68 -28.53
N PHE A 148 -1.80 -4.57 -27.65
CA PHE A 148 -2.92 -5.48 -27.93
C PHE A 148 -4.27 -4.74 -28.04
N VAL A 149 -4.53 -3.77 -27.15
CA VAL A 149 -5.74 -2.93 -27.22
C VAL A 149 -5.72 -2.04 -28.47
N ARG A 150 -4.56 -1.52 -28.89
CA ARG A 150 -4.45 -0.82 -30.19
C ARG A 150 -4.75 -1.75 -31.37
N PHE A 151 -4.40 -3.02 -31.27
CA PHE A 151 -4.65 -4.01 -32.32
C PHE A 151 -6.13 -4.37 -32.43
N THR A 152 -6.84 -4.53 -31.31
CA THR A 152 -8.28 -4.87 -31.33
C THR A 152 -9.17 -3.75 -31.87
N PHE A 153 -8.76 -2.48 -31.75
CA PHE A 153 -9.49 -1.35 -32.34
C PHE A 153 -9.28 -1.17 -33.85
N ILE A 154 -8.27 -1.80 -34.45
CA ILE A 154 -8.01 -1.71 -35.91
C ILE A 154 -8.87 -2.72 -36.70
N PHE A 155 -9.41 -3.78 -36.05
CA PHE A 155 -10.24 -4.80 -36.69
C PHE A 155 -11.76 -4.61 -36.49
N LEU A 156 -12.19 -3.46 -35.94
CA LEU A 156 -13.61 -3.13 -35.72
C LEU A 156 -14.07 -1.88 -36.49
N THR A 157 -13.30 -1.41 -37.47
CA THR A 157 -13.67 -0.35 -38.42
C THR A 157 -13.59 -0.87 -39.84
#